data_AF-A0A3D0LZV9-F1
#
_entry.id   AF-A0A3D0LZV9-F1
#
_cell.length_a   1.000
_cell.length_b   1.000
_cell.length_c   1.000
_cell.angle_alpha   90.00
_cell.angle_beta   90.00
_cell.angle_gamma   90.00
#
_symmetry.space_group_name_H-M   'P 1'
#
loop_
_entity.id
_entity.type
_entity.pdbx_description
1 polymer ?
#
loop_
_entity_poly.entity_id
_entity_poly.type
_entity_poly.pdbx_seq_one_letter_code
_entity_poly.pdbx_strand_id
1 'polypeptide(L)'
;MLKVLIDCGGHTAIFDLPHNQLEVSDYLLSAGFWNPYADLVLNEADTPDGVQVKLIAETSIDNYLQSLFTEEAKLSTVNTVCDLFYRLPTEQQIDLTHSMADGHINDEKD
;
A
#
# COMPACT_ATOMS: atom_id res chain seq x y z
N MET A 1 10.45 2.29 -3.88
CA MET A 1 9.31 1.36 -4.02
C MET A 1 8.59 1.39 -2.71
N LEU A 2 7.27 1.59 -2.76
CA LEU A 2 6.43 1.70 -1.58
C LEU A 2 6.51 0.39 -0.81
N LYS A 3 6.60 0.48 0.51
CA LYS A 3 6.66 -0.68 1.39
C LYS A 3 5.42 -0.70 2.28
N VAL A 4 5.12 -1.89 2.78
CA VAL A 4 4.11 -2.08 3.82
C VAL A 4 4.76 -2.70 5.04
N LEU A 5 4.51 -2.12 6.20
CA LEU A 5 4.81 -2.68 7.51
C LEU A 5 3.55 -3.34 8.04
N ILE A 6 3.68 -4.58 8.48
CA ILE A 6 2.62 -5.36 9.14
C ILE A 6 3.09 -5.66 10.55
N ASP A 7 2.35 -5.16 11.54
CA ASP A 7 2.55 -5.41 12.96
C ASP A 7 1.43 -6.32 13.49
N CYS A 8 1.84 -7.41 14.12
CA CYS A 8 1.01 -8.46 14.69
C CYS A 8 1.33 -8.57 16.18
N GLY A 9 0.77 -7.67 16.99
CA GLY A 9 0.98 -7.67 18.45
C GLY A 9 2.44 -7.48 18.88
N GLY A 10 3.21 -6.66 18.16
CA GLY A 10 4.63 -6.39 18.40
C GLY A 10 5.59 -7.23 17.55
N HIS A 11 5.07 -8.23 16.82
CA HIS A 11 5.82 -8.89 15.76
C HIS A 11 5.68 -8.07 14.49
N THR A 12 6.78 -7.55 13.95
CA THR A 12 6.77 -6.68 12.78
C THR A 12 7.48 -7.31 11.60
N ALA A 13 6.92 -7.13 10.40
CA ALA A 13 7.55 -7.46 9.13
C ALA A 13 7.32 -6.34 8.12
N ILE A 14 8.25 -6.18 7.17
CA ILE A 14 8.17 -5.20 6.09
C ILE A 14 8.22 -5.95 4.77
N PHE A 15 7.30 -5.62 3.86
CA PHE A 15 7.22 -6.17 2.51
C PHE A 15 7.27 -5.05 1.47
N ASP A 16 7.99 -5.27 0.38
CA ASP A 16 7.97 -4.35 -0.78
C ASP A 16 6.65 -4.52 -1.55
N LEU A 17 6.08 -3.44 -2.08
CA LEU A 17 4.90 -3.49 -2.95
C LEU A 17 5.31 -3.43 -4.44
N PRO A 18 4.71 -4.27 -5.32
CA PRO A 18 3.78 -5.34 -4.98
C PRO A 18 4.50 -6.55 -4.33
N HIS A 19 3.84 -7.18 -3.36
CA HIS A 19 4.31 -8.42 -2.71
C HIS A 19 3.48 -9.63 -3.14
N ASN A 20 3.98 -10.82 -2.79
CA ASN A 20 3.24 -12.06 -2.87
C ASN A 20 2.27 -12.20 -1.68
N GLN A 21 0.99 -12.34 -1.96
CA GLN A 21 -0.06 -12.49 -0.93
C GLN A 21 0.15 -13.71 -0.03
N LEU A 22 0.75 -14.79 -0.56
CA LEU A 22 1.05 -16.00 0.21
C LEU A 22 2.13 -15.75 1.26
N GLU A 23 3.10 -14.88 0.97
CA GLU A 23 4.18 -14.54 1.91
C GLU A 23 3.63 -13.79 3.12
N VAL A 24 2.75 -12.81 2.88
CA VAL A 24 2.05 -12.11 3.96
C VAL A 24 1.12 -13.05 4.74
N SER A 25 0.41 -13.94 4.05
CA SER A 25 -0.48 -14.90 4.72
C SER A 25 0.30 -15.88 5.61
N ASP A 26 1.45 -16.38 5.14
CA ASP A 26 2.33 -17.25 5.91
C ASP A 26 2.91 -16.51 7.12
N TYR A 27 3.30 -15.24 6.95
CA TYR A 27 3.73 -14.39 8.04
C TYR A 27 2.65 -14.26 9.13
N LEU A 28 1.41 -13.92 8.76
CA LEU A 28 0.30 -13.80 9.72
C LEU A 28 0.09 -15.10 10.50
N LEU A 29 0.07 -16.24 9.81
CA LEU A 29 -0.07 -17.55 10.42
C LEU A 29 1.08 -17.86 11.38
N SER A 30 2.32 -17.53 11.00
CA SER A 30 3.50 -17.73 11.83
C SER A 30 3.49 -16.85 13.09
N ALA A 31 2.89 -15.67 13.01
CA ALA A 31 2.68 -14.77 14.14
C ALA A 31 1.45 -15.14 14.99
N GLY A 32 0.66 -16.14 14.59
CA GLY A 32 -0.53 -16.61 15.30
C GLY A 32 -1.83 -15.88 14.97
N PHE A 33 -1.82 -15.03 13.93
CA PHE A 33 -2.99 -14.28 13.47
C PHE A 33 -3.67 -14.99 12.30
N TRP A 34 -4.98 -15.15 12.39
CA TRP A 34 -5.80 -15.88 11.40
C TRP A 34 -6.53 -14.96 10.43
N ASN A 35 -6.19 -13.67 10.43
CA ASN A 35 -6.79 -12.66 9.57
C ASN A 35 -6.52 -13.02 8.09
N PRO A 36 -7.56 -13.15 7.25
CA PRO A 36 -7.35 -13.32 5.83
C PRO A 36 -6.67 -12.09 5.23
N TYR A 37 -5.72 -12.30 4.31
CA TYR A 37 -5.04 -11.21 3.60
C TYR A 37 -6.02 -10.21 2.96
N ALA A 38 -7.14 -10.72 2.42
CA ALA A 38 -8.17 -9.91 1.76
C ALA A 38 -8.94 -8.95 2.71
N ASP A 39 -8.83 -9.17 4.01
CA ASP A 39 -9.50 -8.40 5.05
C ASP A 39 -8.55 -7.41 5.74
N LEU A 40 -7.26 -7.42 5.39
CA LEU A 40 -6.30 -6.46 5.89
C LEU A 40 -6.60 -5.06 5.35
N VAL A 41 -6.79 -4.12 6.27
CA VAL A 41 -7.06 -2.70 5.99
C VAL A 41 -5.87 -1.89 6.49
N LEU A 42 -5.53 -0.81 5.77
CA LEU A 42 -4.55 0.15 6.25
C LEU A 42 -4.99 0.72 7.60
N ASN A 43 -4.02 1.11 8.44
CA ASN A 43 -4.23 1.91 9.66
C ASN A 43 -5.45 1.50 10.52
N GLU A 44 -5.78 0.20 10.58
CA GLU A 44 -6.86 -0.29 11.44
C GLU A 44 -6.57 0.16 12.88
N ALA A 45 -7.64 0.55 13.59
CA ALA A 45 -7.52 1.17 14.92
C ALA A 45 -6.63 0.30 15.82
N ASP A 46 -5.77 0.98 16.59
CA ASP A 46 -4.78 0.37 17.48
C ASP A 46 -5.49 -0.54 18.49
N THR A 47 -5.56 -1.83 18.16
CA THR A 47 -6.20 -2.86 18.95
C THR A 47 -5.11 -3.81 19.43
N PRO A 48 -5.04 -4.11 20.73
CA PRO A 48 -3.95 -4.92 21.30
C PRO A 48 -3.88 -6.34 20.72
N ASP A 49 -4.98 -6.82 20.11
CA ASP A 49 -5.11 -8.13 19.47
C ASP A 49 -5.29 -8.03 17.94
N GLY A 50 -4.99 -6.87 17.35
CA GLY A 50 -5.20 -6.58 15.93
C GLY A 50 -3.94 -6.65 15.08
N VAL A 51 -4.14 -6.75 13.76
CA VAL A 51 -3.06 -6.61 12.77
C VAL A 51 -3.03 -5.15 12.32
N GLN A 52 -1.91 -4.45 12.55
CA GLN A 52 -1.74 -3.10 12.00
C GLN A 52 -1.01 -3.16 10.67
N VAL A 53 -1.50 -2.40 9.70
CA VAL A 53 -0.89 -2.31 8.37
C VAL A 53 -0.59 -0.85 8.06
N LYS A 54 0.68 -0.51 7.85
CA LYS A 54 1.14 0.86 7.61
C LYS A 54 1.96 0.93 6.33
N LEU A 55 1.76 1.98 5.53
CA LEU A 55 2.58 2.24 4.35
C LEU A 55 3.82 3.04 4.72
N ILE A 56 4.94 2.70 4.09
CA ILE A 56 6.23 3.38 4.24
C ILE A 56 6.68 3.84 2.85
N ALA A 57 6.65 5.15 2.63
CA ALA A 57 7.19 5.81 1.45
C ALA A 57 8.61 6.34 1.71
N GLU A 58 9.53 6.05 0.79
CA GLU A 58 10.93 6.48 0.87
C GLU A 58 11.31 7.49 -0.24
N THR A 59 10.53 7.57 -1.30
CA THR A 59 10.77 8.45 -2.46
C THR A 59 9.57 9.35 -2.74
N SER A 60 9.73 10.40 -3.56
CA SER A 60 8.61 11.27 -3.94
C SER A 60 7.50 10.50 -4.69
N ILE A 61 7.88 9.52 -5.51
CA ILE A 61 6.93 8.63 -6.21
C ILE A 61 6.19 7.76 -5.21
N ASP A 62 6.88 7.19 -4.22
CA ASP A 62 6.23 6.37 -3.19
C ASP A 62 5.29 7.22 -2.31
N ASN A 63 5.68 8.45 -2.00
CA ASN A 63 4.83 9.40 -1.25
C ASN A 63 3.55 9.74 -2.02
N TYR A 64 3.67 9.91 -3.34
CA TYR A 64 2.52 10.08 -4.21
C TYR A 64 1.64 8.82 -4.22
N LEU A 65 2.21 7.63 -4.42
CA LEU A 65 1.42 6.40 -4.39
C LEU A 65 0.70 6.22 -3.06
N GLN A 66 1.38 6.50 -1.95
CA GLN A 66 0.79 6.45 -0.61
C GLN A 66 -0.39 7.42 -0.46
N SER A 67 -0.34 8.62 -1.05
CA SER A 67 -1.41 9.63 -0.93
C SER A 67 -2.70 9.27 -1.68
N LEU A 68 -2.65 8.29 -2.59
CA LEU A 68 -3.83 7.77 -3.29
C LEU A 68 -4.76 6.95 -2.40
N PHE A 69 -4.28 6.48 -1.26
CA PHE A 69 -5.01 5.56 -0.40
C PHE A 69 -5.51 6.26 0.85
N THR A 70 -6.80 6.09 1.14
CA THR A 70 -7.37 6.44 2.44
C THR A 70 -6.95 5.45 3.49
N GLU A 71 -7.10 5.83 4.76
CA GLU A 71 -6.80 4.94 5.89
C GLU A 71 -7.65 3.66 5.86
N GLU A 72 -8.82 3.65 5.23
CA GLU A 72 -9.67 2.44 5.14
C GLU A 72 -9.39 1.59 3.88
N ALA A 73 -8.32 1.88 3.13
CA ALA A 73 -8.00 1.12 1.94
C ALA A 73 -7.59 -0.32 2.29
N LYS A 74 -8.08 -1.29 1.50
CA LYS A 74 -7.63 -2.68 1.63
C LYS A 74 -6.20 -2.84 1.11
N LEU A 75 -5.38 -3.62 1.82
CA LEU A 75 -4.00 -3.91 1.40
C LEU A 75 -3.96 -4.56 0.00
N SER A 76 -4.94 -5.40 -0.32
CA SER A 76 -5.06 -6.02 -1.65
C SER A 76 -5.27 -5.00 -2.78
N THR A 77 -6.04 -3.94 -2.53
CA THR A 77 -6.22 -2.82 -3.46
C THR A 77 -4.90 -2.07 -3.65
N VAL A 78 -4.23 -1.74 -2.54
CA VAL A 78 -2.91 -1.06 -2.57
C VAL A 78 -1.91 -1.87 -3.38
N ASN A 79 -1.82 -3.18 -3.11
CA ASN A 79 -0.92 -4.11 -3.79
C ASN A 79 -1.18 -4.15 -5.29
N THR A 80 -2.46 -4.19 -5.70
CA THR A 80 -2.86 -4.20 -7.11
C THR A 80 -2.50 -2.88 -7.81
N VAL A 81 -2.76 -1.74 -7.17
CA VAL A 81 -2.41 -0.43 -7.75
C VAL A 81 -0.90 -0.30 -7.90
N CYS A 82 -0.11 -0.73 -6.91
CA CYS A 82 1.35 -0.72 -7.01
C CYS A 82 1.86 -1.65 -8.13
N ASP A 83 1.27 -2.85 -8.27
CA ASP A 83 1.61 -3.78 -9.37
C ASP A 83 1.34 -3.15 -10.74
N LEU A 84 0.19 -2.50 -10.92
CA LEU A 84 -0.14 -1.82 -12.16
C LEU A 84 0.79 -0.63 -12.43
N PHE A 85 1.07 0.20 -11.42
CA PHE A 85 1.92 1.37 -11.55
C PHE A 85 3.35 1.01 -11.89
N TYR A 86 3.97 0.06 -11.17
CA TYR A 86 5.36 -0.32 -11.39
C TYR A 86 5.58 -1.12 -12.67
N ARG A 87 4.53 -1.63 -13.31
CA ARG A 87 4.59 -2.22 -14.66
C ARG A 87 4.68 -1.18 -15.77
N LEU A 88 4.34 0.08 -15.50
CA LEU A 88 4.48 1.14 -16.50
C LEU A 88 5.96 1.42 -16.78
N PRO A 89 6.33 1.83 -18.00
CA PRO A 89 7.66 2.38 -18.28
C PRO A 89 8.00 3.54 -17.34
N THR A 90 9.27 3.68 -16.95
CA THR A 90 9.72 4.72 -16.00
C THR A 90 9.31 6.14 -16.41
N GLU A 91 9.34 6.44 -17.70
CA GLU A 91 8.88 7.75 -18.23
C GLU A 91 7.41 8.00 -17.90
N GLN A 92 6.54 7.00 -18.06
CA GLN A 92 5.11 7.13 -17.74
C GLN A 92 4.85 7.24 -16.24
N GLN A 93 5.66 6.55 -15.41
CA GLN A 93 5.57 6.69 -13.95
C GLN A 93 5.90 8.12 -13.52
N ILE A 94 6.94 8.71 -14.12
CA ILE A 94 7.37 10.09 -13.88
C ILE A 94 6.30 11.07 -14.35
N ASP A 95 5.80 10.91 -15.58
CA ASP A 95 4.76 11.77 -16.16
C ASP A 95 3.46 11.74 -15.35
N LEU A 96 3.02 10.56 -14.88
CA LEU A 96 1.87 10.43 -13.98
C LEU A 96 2.10 11.15 -12.65
N THR A 97 3.30 11.03 -12.09
CA THR A 97 3.64 11.69 -10.82
C THR A 97 3.65 13.22 -10.98
N HIS A 98 4.19 13.74 -12.09
CA HIS A 98 4.23 15.17 -12.38
C HIS A 98 2.86 15.75 -12.76
N SER A 99 2.15 15.12 -13.71
CA SER A 99 0.83 15.61 -14.17
C SER A 99 -0.18 15.75 -13.04
N MET A 100 -0.10 14.88 -12.02
CA MET A 100 -0.99 14.94 -10.87
C MET A 100 -0.48 15.85 -9.75
N ALA A 101 0.84 16.02 -9.60
CA ALA A 101 1.42 17.02 -8.69
C ALA A 101 1.13 18.46 -9.13
N ASP A 102 1.02 18.70 -10.44
CA ASP A 102 0.77 20.02 -11.03
C ASP A 102 -0.73 20.40 -11.14
N GLY A 103 -1.65 19.55 -10.71
CA GLY A 103 -3.05 19.92 -10.48
C GLY A 103 -3.87 20.33 -11.72
N HIS A 104 -3.46 19.98 -12.95
CA HIS A 104 -4.25 20.23 -14.16
C HIS A 104 -4.86 18.94 -14.71
N ILE A 105 -5.85 18.40 -13.99
CA ILE A 105 -7.02 17.87 -14.69
C ILE A 105 -7.97 19.04 -14.76
N ASN A 106 -7.92 19.79 -15.87
CA ASN A 106 -8.93 20.80 -16.16
C ASN A 106 -10.29 20.10 -16.14
N ASP A 107 -11.09 20.39 -15.12
CA ASP A 107 -12.55 20.39 -15.21
C ASP A 107 -12.97 21.47 -16.23
N GLU A 108 -12.65 21.28 -17.51
CA GLU A 108 -13.37 21.92 -18.60
C GLU A 108 -14.56 21.01 -18.94
N LYS A 109 -15.66 21.22 -18.20
CA LYS A 109 -16.98 20.89 -18.72
C LYS A 109 -17.41 22.01 -19.67
N ASP A 110 -17.59 21.63 -20.93
CA ASP A 110 -18.39 22.35 -21.95
C ASP A 110 -19.77 22.76 -21.42
#